data_AF-A0A829PI39-F1
#
_entry.id   AF-A0A829PI39-F1
#
_cell.length_a   1.000
_cell.length_b   1.000
_cell.length_c   1.000
_cell.angle_alpha   90.00
_cell.angle_beta   90.00
_cell.angle_gamma   90.00
#
_symmetry.space_group_name_H-M   'P 1'
#
loop_
_entity.id
_entity.type
_entity.pdbx_description
1 polymer ?
#
loop_
_entity_poly.entity_id
_entity_poly.type
_entity_poly.pdbx_seq_one_letter_code
_entity_poly.pdbx_strand_id
1 'polypeptide(L)' 'MLSGLVELATSTARATLAAGEYVVIPQERHELTAIEDSVVLLTVVSRAG' A
#
# COMPACT_ATOMS: atom_id res chain seq x y z
N MET A 1 -5.94 -0.60 -4.15
CA MET A 1 -5.92 -2.08 -4.20
C MET A 1 -7.04 -2.53 -5.14
N LEU A 2 -6.74 -3.34 -6.16
CA LEU A 2 -7.73 -3.74 -7.18
C LEU A 2 -8.41 -5.09 -6.89
N SER A 3 -7.66 -6.10 -6.42
CA SER A 3 -8.20 -7.40 -5.97
C SER A 3 -7.25 -8.06 -4.97
N GLY A 4 -7.78 -8.80 -3.98
CA GLY A 4 -6.98 -9.46 -2.94
C GLY A 4 -6.94 -8.75 -1.57
N LEU A 5 -5.89 -9.05 -0.80
CA LEU A 5 -5.63 -8.53 0.53
C LEU A 5 -4.12 -8.38 0.74
N VAL A 6 -3.70 -7.16 1.08
CA VAL A 6 -2.29 -6.85 1.36
C VAL A 6 -2.14 -6.16 2.70
N GLU A 7 -0.92 -6.17 3.21
CA GLU A 7 -0.55 -5.45 4.41
C GLU A 7 0.67 -4.56 4.16
N LEU A 8 0.49 -3.27 4.45
CA LEU A 8 1.55 -2.27 4.42
C LEU A 8 2.10 -2.10 5.83
N ALA A 9 3.39 -2.34 6.00
CA ALA A 9 4.10 -2.12 7.24
C ALA A 9 5.22 -1.09 7.07
N THR A 10 5.47 -0.35 8.13
CA THR A 10 6.60 0.54 8.31
C THR A 10 7.31 0.19 9.62
N SER A 11 8.29 0.98 10.03
CA SER A 11 8.93 0.82 11.34
C SER A 11 8.00 1.11 12.52
N THR A 12 6.93 1.89 12.32
CA THR A 12 6.06 2.38 13.41
C THR A 12 4.58 2.09 13.23
N ALA A 13 4.15 1.71 12.02
CA ALA A 13 2.75 1.55 11.68
C ALA A 13 2.52 0.35 10.75
N ARG A 14 1.30 -0.20 10.81
CA ARG A 14 0.84 -1.30 9.97
C ARG A 14 -0.62 -1.06 9.56
N ALA A 15 -0.95 -1.39 8.32
CA ALA A 15 -2.29 -1.22 7.76
C ALA A 15 -2.61 -2.35 6.78
N THR A 16 -3.80 -2.93 6.90
CA THR A 16 -4.33 -3.91 5.94
C THR A 16 -5.15 -3.18 4.88
N LEU A 17 -5.05 -3.61 3.62
CA LEU A 17 -5.84 -3.07 2.50
C LEU A 17 -6.56 -4.19 1.76
N ALA A 18 -7.89 -4.07 1.70
CA ALA A 18 -8.77 -4.90 0.90
C ALA A 18 -9.10 -4.25 -0.46
N ALA A 19 -9.80 -4.98 -1.32
CA ALA A 19 -10.21 -4.48 -2.64
C ALA A 19 -11.05 -3.20 -2.56
N GLY A 20 -10.72 -2.23 -3.42
CA GLY A 20 -11.34 -0.90 -3.44
C GLY A 20 -10.67 0.13 -2.51
N GLU A 21 -9.80 -0.30 -1.59
CA GLU A 21 -9.12 0.62 -0.66
C GLU A 21 -7.82 1.18 -1.26
N TYR A 22 -7.40 2.36 -0.79
CA TYR A 22 -6.08 2.92 -1.08
C TYR A 22 -5.49 3.55 0.17
N VAL A 23 -4.16 3.62 0.21
CA VAL A 23 -3.41 4.28 1.29
C VAL A 23 -2.29 5.11 0.67
N VAL A 24 -1.95 6.22 1.31
CA VAL A 24 -0.73 6.95 0.98
C VAL A 24 0.44 6.20 1.58
N ILE A 25 1.41 5.81 0.74
CA ILE A 25 2.62 5.14 1.21
C ILE A 25 3.48 6.15 1.97
N PRO A 26 3.79 5.89 3.25
CA PRO A 26 4.64 6.77 4.06
C PRO A 26 6.02 6.99 3.42
N GLN A 27 6.55 8.20 3.53
CA GLN A 27 7.86 8.58 2.98
C GLN A 27 9.01 8.08 3.89
N GLU A 28 9.00 6.80 4.21
CA GLU A 28 10.01 6.08 4.97
C GLU A 28 10.11 4.64 4.45
N ARG A 29 11.04 3.84 4.97
CA ARG A 29 11.18 2.45 4.55
C ARG A 29 9.91 1.67 4.91
N HIS A 30 9.25 1.12 3.90
CA HIS A 30 8.02 0.36 4.01
C HIS A 30 8.17 -1.01 3.36
N GLU A 31 7.35 -1.94 3.82
CA GLU A 31 7.18 -3.28 3.28
C GLU A 31 5.71 -3.46 2.88
N LEU A 32 5.48 -4.06 1.72
CA LEU A 32 4.14 -4.43 1.27
C LEU A 32 4.10 -5.94 1.10
N THR A 33 3.35 -6.62 1.96
CA THR A 33 3.22 -8.08 1.96
C THR A 33 1.85 -8.47 1.42
N ALA A 34 1.82 -9.32 0.39
CA ALA A 34 0.57 -9.92 -0.07
C ALA A 34 0.16 -11.05 0.90
N ILE A 35 -1.05 -10.97 1.46
CA ILE A 35 -1.62 -12.01 2.33
C ILE A 35 -2.29 -13.09 1.47
N GLU A 36 -2.91 -12.68 0.38
CA GLU A 36 -3.46 -13.55 -0.67
C GLU A 36 -3.06 -13.04 -2.07
N ASP A 37 -3.40 -13.79 -3.11
CA ASP A 37 -3.17 -13.37 -4.51
C ASP A 37 -3.79 -12.00 -4.76
N SER A 38 -2.92 -11.02 -5.04
CA SER A 38 -3.29 -9.60 -5.01
C SER A 38 -2.85 -8.84 -6.25
N VAL A 39 -3.69 -7.89 -6.67
CA VAL A 39 -3.41 -6.94 -7.76
C VAL A 39 -3.35 -5.53 -7.19
N VAL A 40 -2.15 -4.96 -7.16
CA VAL A 40 -1.90 -3.63 -6.62
C VAL A 40 -1.62 -2.64 -7.74
N LEU A 41 -2.37 -1.53 -7.76
CA LEU A 41 -2.05 -0.35 -8.56
C LEU A 41 -1.20 0.60 -7.73
N LEU A 42 0.05 0.80 -8.13
CA LEU A 42 0.95 1.78 -7.54
C LEU A 42 0.98 3.04 -8.41
N THR A 43 0.83 4.20 -7.79
CA THR A 43 0.94 5.50 -8.46
C THR A 43 1.90 6.40 -7.70
N VAL A 44 2.64 7.23 -8.44
CA VAL A 44 3.51 8.25 -7.88
C VAL A 44 2.91 9.61 -8.22
N VAL A 45 2.71 10.44 -7.21
CA VAL A 45 2.27 11.83 -7.38
C VAL A 45 3.43 12.74 -7.05
N SER A 46 3.98 13.41 -8.05
CA SER A 46 4.95 14.50 -7.83
C SER A 46 4.18 15.75 -7.37
N ARG A 47 4.70 16.46 -6.36
CA ARG A 47 4.24 17.84 -6.12
C ARG A 47 4.81 18.72 -7.23
N ALA A 48 3.95 19.41 -7.96
CA ALA A 48 4.37 20.56 -8.76
C ALA A 48 4.93 21.62 -7.79
N GLY A 49 6.17 22.05 -8.05
CA GLY A 49 6.81 23.16 -7.35
C GLY A 49 6.29 24.51 -7.83
#